data_AF-A0A813JNV2-F1
#
_entry.id   AF-A0A813JNV2-F1
#
_cell.length_a   1.000
_cell.length_b   1.000
_cell.length_c   1.000
_cell.angle_alpha   90.00
_cell.angle_beta   90.00
_cell.angle_gamma   90.00
#
_symmetry.space_group_name_H-M   'P 1'
#
loop_
_entity.id
_entity.type
_entity.pdbx_description
1 polymer ?
#
loop_
_entity_poly.entity_id
_entity_poly.type
_entity_poly.pdbx_seq_one_letter_code
_entity_poly.pdbx_strand_id
1 'polypeptide(L)'
;AACLAFIAAPVVSRESVSTLVALGNPHVAASAKECSASSGGSCECPAQRLLELTASNLLPQLRVQADSFLRLEQRRANGLEVNLYHLKQPARLSELELPFKILPLRQVDLTGLQVLEVPQKQAQDSWFPGYAWSILICTRCEGRHLGWKFTPISGSSTAAPQDAFYALIVE
;
A
#
# COMPACT_ATOMS: atom_id res chain seq x y z
N ALA A 1 11.60 -23.47 -57.80
CA ALA A 1 10.81 -23.14 -56.60
C ALA A 1 11.79 -22.79 -55.48
N ALA A 2 11.88 -21.52 -55.10
CA ALA A 2 12.76 -21.05 -54.02
C ALA A 2 11.88 -20.69 -52.81
N CYS A 3 12.00 -21.45 -51.73
CA CYS A 3 11.36 -21.16 -50.45
C CYS A 3 12.17 -20.10 -49.71
N LEU A 4 11.62 -18.90 -49.56
CA LEU A 4 12.13 -17.87 -48.68
C LEU A 4 11.64 -18.15 -47.25
N ALA A 5 12.57 -18.51 -46.36
CA ALA A 5 12.31 -18.64 -44.93
C ALA A 5 12.42 -17.24 -44.28
N PHE A 6 11.30 -16.75 -43.73
CA PHE A 6 11.31 -15.56 -42.88
C PHE A 6 11.79 -15.94 -41.47
N ILE A 7 12.96 -15.45 -41.10
CA ILE A 7 13.46 -15.50 -39.72
C ILE A 7 12.77 -14.36 -38.97
N ALA A 8 11.79 -14.70 -38.12
CA ALA A 8 11.18 -13.74 -37.21
C ALA A 8 12.17 -13.43 -36.07
N ALA A 9 12.65 -12.19 -36.02
CA ALA A 9 13.45 -11.72 -34.89
C ALA A 9 12.56 -11.57 -33.63
N PRO A 10 13.06 -11.90 -32.43
CA PRO A 10 12.30 -11.73 -31.20
C PRO A 10 12.11 -10.23 -30.94
N VAL A 11 10.86 -9.80 -30.91
CA VAL A 11 10.47 -8.48 -30.41
C VAL A 11 10.74 -8.47 -28.91
N VAL A 12 11.87 -7.90 -28.50
CA VAL A 12 12.14 -7.60 -27.09
C VAL A 12 11.24 -6.42 -26.72
N SER A 13 10.07 -6.74 -26.17
CA SER A 13 9.20 -5.76 -25.53
C SER A 13 9.99 -5.09 -24.40
N ARG A 14 10.20 -3.77 -24.50
CA ARG A 14 10.62 -2.95 -23.36
C ARG A 14 9.56 -3.10 -22.27
N GLU A 15 9.81 -3.91 -21.25
CA GLU A 15 9.04 -3.86 -20.01
C GLU A 15 9.15 -2.43 -19.47
N SER A 16 8.05 -1.69 -19.51
CA SER A 16 7.95 -0.44 -18.79
C SER A 16 8.12 -0.75 -17.30
N VAL A 17 9.22 -0.27 -16.70
CA VAL A 17 9.42 -0.38 -15.25
C VAL A 17 8.29 0.40 -14.60
N SER A 18 7.29 -0.32 -14.10
CA SER A 18 6.14 0.29 -13.48
C SER A 18 6.53 0.67 -12.05
N THR A 19 6.73 1.96 -11.83
CA THR A 19 7.08 2.48 -10.50
C THR A 19 5.85 2.46 -9.60
N LEU A 20 6.01 1.99 -8.37
CA LEU A 20 5.00 2.10 -7.31
C LEU A 20 5.38 3.22 -6.36
N VAL A 21 4.42 4.10 -6.07
CA VAL A 21 4.61 5.29 -5.23
C VAL A 21 3.49 5.37 -4.20
N ALA A 22 3.83 5.70 -2.95
CA ALA A 22 2.82 5.92 -1.92
C ALA A 22 2.26 7.35 -1.99
N LEU A 23 1.20 7.59 -2.76
CA LEU A 23 0.67 8.95 -2.97
C LEU A 23 -0.09 9.51 -1.76
N GLY A 24 -0.50 8.63 -0.84
CA GLY A 24 -1.33 8.98 0.30
C GLY A 24 -2.82 8.88 -0.01
N ASN A 25 -3.65 9.12 1.02
CA ASN A 25 -5.08 8.94 0.95
C ASN A 25 -5.73 9.87 -0.08
N PRO A 26 -6.30 9.33 -1.19
CA PRO A 26 -6.86 10.15 -2.27
C PRO A 26 -8.19 10.82 -1.90
N HIS A 27 -8.79 10.42 -0.77
CA HIS A 27 -10.09 10.92 -0.31
C HIS A 27 -9.99 12.05 0.70
N VAL A 28 -8.77 12.44 1.10
CA VAL A 28 -8.55 13.65 1.87
C VAL A 28 -8.23 14.74 0.86
N ALA A 29 -9.04 15.81 0.83
CA ALA A 29 -8.74 16.98 0.02
C ALA A 29 -7.28 17.37 0.29
N ALA A 30 -6.48 17.51 -0.77
CA ALA A 30 -5.15 18.06 -0.64
C ALA A 30 -5.31 19.38 0.13
N SER A 31 -4.73 19.46 1.33
CA SER A 31 -4.57 20.73 2.02
C SER A 31 -4.12 21.75 0.97
N ALA A 32 -4.82 22.88 0.85
CA ALA A 32 -4.60 23.89 -0.19
C ALA A 32 -3.17 24.49 -0.16
N LYS A 33 -2.34 24.11 0.81
CA LYS A 33 -0.90 24.00 0.60
C LYS A 33 -0.59 22.70 -0.14
N GLU A 34 -0.94 22.67 -1.41
CA GLU A 34 -0.10 21.97 -2.37
C GLU A 34 1.32 22.39 -2.06
N CYS A 35 2.21 21.41 -1.97
CA CYS A 35 3.61 21.62 -1.68
C CYS A 35 4.21 22.43 -2.83
N SER A 36 3.99 23.73 -2.73
CA SER A 36 4.36 24.71 -3.71
C SER A 36 5.85 24.82 -3.56
N ALA A 37 6.56 24.59 -4.67
CA ALA A 37 8.00 24.76 -4.78
C ALA A 37 8.50 26.19 -4.45
N SER A 38 7.65 27.06 -3.90
CA SER A 38 7.89 28.47 -3.59
C SER A 38 8.18 28.78 -2.12
N SER A 39 8.06 27.80 -1.20
CA SER A 39 8.66 27.90 0.13
C SER A 39 9.70 26.79 0.26
N GLY A 40 10.96 27.12 0.54
CA GLY A 40 12.14 26.24 0.49
C GLY A 40 12.18 25.01 1.42
N GLY A 41 11.05 24.40 1.76
CA GLY A 41 10.95 23.05 2.31
C GLY A 41 10.18 22.16 1.35
N SER A 42 10.82 21.13 0.80
CA SER A 42 10.08 20.10 0.05
C SER A 42 9.20 19.33 1.05
N CYS A 43 7.89 19.23 0.80
CA CYS A 43 7.02 18.30 1.53
C CYS A 43 7.25 16.86 1.03
N GLU A 44 8.51 16.42 1.01
CA GLU A 44 8.81 15.07 0.60
C GLU A 44 8.73 14.16 1.82
N CYS A 45 7.74 13.26 1.86
CA CYS A 45 7.81 12.17 2.81
C CYS A 45 8.79 11.12 2.28
N PRO A 46 9.75 10.63 3.09
CA PRO A 46 10.63 9.54 2.70
C PRO A 46 9.87 8.31 2.20
N ALA A 47 8.72 8.00 2.81
CA ALA A 47 7.86 6.89 2.39
C ALA A 47 7.15 7.10 1.03
N GLN A 48 7.14 8.33 0.49
CA GLN A 48 6.66 8.62 -0.86
C GLN A 48 7.77 8.51 -1.92
N ARG A 49 9.02 8.22 -1.52
CA ARG A 49 10.09 7.86 -2.47
C ARG A 49 9.82 6.48 -3.05
N LEU A 50 10.67 6.07 -4.00
CA LEU A 50 10.68 4.71 -4.53
C LEU A 50 10.63 3.71 -3.38
N LEU A 51 9.58 2.90 -3.34
CA LEU A 51 9.40 1.90 -2.31
C LEU A 51 10.57 0.91 -2.39
N GLU A 52 11.16 0.60 -1.24
CA GLU A 52 12.21 -0.41 -1.13
C GLU A 52 11.57 -1.80 -1.23
N LEU A 53 11.38 -2.24 -2.48
CA LEU A 53 10.83 -3.54 -2.81
C LEU A 53 11.95 -4.59 -2.80
N THR A 54 11.89 -5.49 -1.83
CA THR A 54 12.76 -6.66 -1.73
C THR A 54 11.93 -7.90 -1.44
N ALA A 55 12.40 -9.07 -1.84
CA ALA A 55 11.69 -10.33 -1.56
C ALA A 55 11.45 -10.57 -0.06
N SER A 56 12.36 -10.09 0.80
CA SER A 56 12.21 -10.17 2.26
C SER A 56 11.17 -9.18 2.80
N ASN A 57 10.96 -8.04 2.15
CA ASN A 57 10.00 -7.02 2.61
C ASN A 57 8.57 -7.27 2.12
N LEU A 58 8.39 -8.08 1.08
CA LEU A 58 7.05 -8.44 0.60
C LEU A 58 6.37 -9.47 1.52
N LEU A 59 5.05 -9.32 1.67
CA LEU A 59 4.23 -10.32 2.34
C LEU A 59 3.64 -11.32 1.33
N PRO A 60 3.44 -12.59 1.74
CA PRO A 60 2.61 -13.52 0.98
C PRO A 60 1.18 -13.00 0.89
N GLN A 61 0.35 -13.62 0.05
CA GLN A 61 -1.06 -13.27 -0.02
C GLN A 61 -1.73 -13.44 1.36
N LEU A 62 -2.36 -12.36 1.83
CA LEU A 62 -3.01 -12.25 3.11
C LEU A 62 -4.48 -12.61 3.00
N ARG A 63 -5.04 -13.14 4.09
CA ARG A 63 -6.49 -13.28 4.22
C ARG A 63 -7.09 -11.90 4.42
N VAL A 64 -8.21 -11.66 3.74
CA VAL A 64 -8.91 -10.38 3.74
C VAL A 64 -10.35 -10.56 4.17
N GLN A 65 -10.93 -9.49 4.69
CA GLN A 65 -12.32 -9.46 5.09
C GLN A 65 -13.24 -9.36 3.85
N ALA A 66 -14.13 -10.35 3.66
CA ALA A 66 -14.81 -10.60 2.39
C ALA A 66 -15.74 -9.46 1.90
N ASP A 67 -16.45 -8.80 2.81
CA ASP A 67 -17.35 -7.66 2.52
C ASP A 67 -16.61 -6.37 2.14
N SER A 68 -15.33 -6.26 2.47
CA SER A 68 -14.47 -5.13 2.15
C SER A 68 -13.55 -5.37 0.95
N PHE A 69 -13.39 -6.63 0.53
CA PHE A 69 -12.47 -7.00 -0.54
C PHE A 69 -13.08 -6.79 -1.93
N LEU A 70 -12.37 -6.06 -2.78
CA LEU A 70 -12.79 -5.81 -4.17
C LEU A 70 -12.05 -6.74 -5.14
N ARG A 71 -10.71 -6.71 -5.11
CA ARG A 71 -9.86 -7.57 -5.96
C ARG A 71 -8.41 -7.60 -5.50
N LEU A 72 -7.67 -8.60 -6.01
CA LEU A 72 -6.22 -8.68 -5.93
C LEU A 72 -5.63 -8.41 -7.32
N GLU A 73 -4.69 -7.49 -7.41
CA GLU A 73 -3.92 -7.18 -8.62
C GLU A 73 -2.47 -7.63 -8.40
N GLN A 74 -1.99 -8.53 -9.26
CA GLN A 74 -0.56 -8.85 -9.34
C GLN A 74 0.10 -7.89 -10.31
N ARG A 75 1.19 -7.25 -9.89
CA ARG A 75 1.92 -6.29 -10.70
C ARG A 75 3.42 -6.48 -10.55
N ARG A 76 4.13 -6.38 -11.66
CA ARG A 76 5.59 -6.36 -11.67
C ARG A 76 6.13 -4.95 -11.41
N ALA A 77 6.85 -4.77 -10.31
CA ALA A 77 7.48 -3.51 -9.92
C ALA A 77 8.93 -3.78 -9.48
N ASN A 78 9.88 -3.02 -10.04
CA ASN A 78 11.33 -3.23 -9.80
C ASN A 78 11.79 -4.69 -9.99
N GLY A 79 11.20 -5.39 -10.97
CA GLY A 79 11.51 -6.79 -11.28
C GLY A 79 10.86 -7.83 -10.35
N LEU A 80 10.13 -7.40 -9.31
CA LEU A 80 9.42 -8.26 -8.37
C LEU A 80 7.91 -8.27 -8.64
N GLU A 81 7.28 -9.42 -8.46
CA GLU A 81 5.82 -9.55 -8.44
C GLU A 81 5.29 -9.10 -7.07
N VAL A 82 4.38 -8.13 -7.06
CA VAL A 82 3.75 -7.62 -5.85
C VAL A 82 2.24 -7.87 -5.85
N ASN A 83 1.67 -8.02 -4.65
CA ASN A 83 0.24 -8.21 -4.42
C ASN A 83 -0.40 -6.88 -3.99
N LEU A 84 -1.12 -6.24 -4.91
CA LEU A 84 -1.84 -4.99 -4.65
C LEU A 84 -3.30 -5.30 -4.33
N TYR A 85 -3.73 -4.88 -3.14
CA TYR A 85 -5.09 -5.14 -2.66
C TYR A 85 -5.96 -3.94 -2.98
N HIS A 86 -7.09 -4.20 -3.64
CA HIS A 86 -8.17 -3.24 -3.78
C HIS A 86 -9.22 -3.59 -2.73
N LEU A 87 -9.36 -2.72 -1.74
CA LEU A 87 -10.26 -2.86 -0.60
C LEU A 87 -11.14 -1.61 -0.50
N LYS A 88 -12.30 -1.73 0.11
CA LYS A 88 -13.16 -0.60 0.45
C LYS A 88 -13.31 -0.47 1.96
N GLN A 89 -13.62 0.73 2.46
CA GLN A 89 -14.07 0.85 3.84
C GLN A 89 -15.35 0.02 4.02
N PRO A 90 -15.47 -0.73 5.12
CA PRO A 90 -16.71 -1.44 5.39
C PRO A 90 -17.82 -0.43 5.74
N ALA A 91 -19.04 -0.68 5.25
CA ALA A 91 -20.20 0.19 5.49
C ALA A 91 -20.45 0.53 6.97
N ARG A 92 -20.09 -0.38 7.89
CA ARG A 92 -20.23 -0.18 9.34
C ARG A 92 -19.27 0.87 9.93
N LEU A 93 -18.19 1.20 9.24
CA LEU A 93 -17.26 2.28 9.63
C LEU A 93 -17.54 3.58 8.86
N SER A 94 -18.02 3.48 7.62
CA SER A 94 -18.31 4.62 6.76
C SER A 94 -19.29 4.23 5.65
N GLU A 95 -20.42 4.92 5.55
CA GLU A 95 -21.42 4.70 4.49
C GLU A 95 -20.88 4.98 3.08
N LEU A 96 -19.79 5.76 2.97
CA LEU A 96 -19.16 6.08 1.70
C LEU A 96 -18.38 4.90 1.10
N GLU A 97 -18.01 3.92 1.92
CA GLU A 97 -17.28 2.72 1.50
C GLU A 97 -16.08 3.02 0.57
N LEU A 98 -15.25 4.00 0.95
CA LEU A 98 -14.23 4.54 0.05
C LEU A 98 -13.20 3.47 -0.36
N PRO A 99 -12.84 3.38 -1.66
CA PRO A 99 -11.90 2.38 -2.17
C PRO A 99 -10.44 2.80 -1.94
N PHE A 100 -9.59 1.82 -1.68
CA PHE A 100 -8.14 1.97 -1.51
C PHE A 100 -7.39 0.89 -2.27
N LYS A 101 -6.30 1.31 -2.91
CA LYS A 101 -5.29 0.42 -3.49
C LYS A 101 -4.08 0.43 -2.55
N ILE A 102 -3.76 -0.72 -1.96
CA ILE A 102 -2.71 -0.82 -0.94
C ILE A 102 -1.68 -1.90 -1.24
N LEU A 103 -0.45 -1.65 -0.81
CA LEU A 103 0.66 -2.60 -0.84
C LEU A 103 1.13 -2.92 0.58
N PRO A 104 0.90 -4.16 1.08
CA PRO A 104 1.47 -4.64 2.32
C PRO A 104 2.99 -4.85 2.23
N LEU A 105 3.73 -4.32 3.20
CA LEU A 105 5.18 -4.43 3.37
C LEU A 105 5.51 -4.75 4.83
N ARG A 106 6.52 -5.59 5.08
CA ARG A 106 6.93 -5.92 6.45
C ARG A 106 7.47 -4.69 7.18
N GLN A 107 8.25 -3.90 6.45
CA GLN A 107 8.96 -2.74 6.94
C GLN A 107 8.85 -1.59 5.96
N VAL A 108 8.84 -0.38 6.50
CA VAL A 108 8.90 0.89 5.77
C VAL A 108 9.87 1.81 6.50
N ASP A 109 10.49 2.73 5.78
CA ASP A 109 11.27 3.79 6.42
C ASP A 109 10.34 4.69 7.25
N LEU A 110 10.49 4.64 8.57
CA LEU A 110 9.68 5.41 9.52
C LEU A 110 10.17 6.86 9.68
N THR A 111 11.22 7.25 8.97
CA THR A 111 11.75 8.62 9.02
C THR A 111 10.68 9.62 8.59
N GLY A 112 10.25 10.48 9.50
CA GLY A 112 9.18 11.45 9.23
C GLY A 112 7.79 10.84 9.15
N LEU A 113 7.60 9.61 9.65
CA LEU A 113 6.30 8.98 9.83
C LEU A 113 5.91 8.95 11.31
N GLN A 114 4.60 8.98 11.56
CA GLN A 114 4.02 8.76 12.86
C GLN A 114 2.86 7.76 12.75
N VAL A 115 2.80 6.84 13.71
CA VAL A 115 1.66 5.94 13.89
C VAL A 115 0.71 6.56 14.89
N LEU A 116 -0.53 6.79 14.48
CA LEU A 116 -1.62 7.22 15.33
C LEU A 116 -2.42 5.99 15.75
N GLU A 117 -2.30 5.62 17.02
CA GLU A 117 -2.97 4.46 17.58
C GLU A 117 -4.48 4.67 17.64
N VAL A 118 -5.23 3.65 17.24
CA VAL A 118 -6.69 3.64 17.28
C VAL A 118 -7.14 2.75 18.45
N PRO A 119 -8.17 3.13 19.21
CA PRO A 119 -8.66 2.32 20.32
C PRO A 119 -8.92 0.89 19.87
N GLN A 120 -8.42 -0.09 20.63
CA GLN A 120 -8.39 -1.50 20.23
C GLN A 120 -9.77 -2.02 19.78
N LYS A 121 -10.86 -1.63 20.46
CA LYS A 121 -12.23 -2.04 20.09
C LYS A 121 -12.63 -1.65 18.67
N GLN A 122 -12.13 -0.53 18.16
CA GLN A 122 -12.37 -0.07 16.78
C GLN A 122 -11.33 -0.67 15.84
N ALA A 123 -10.07 -0.72 16.26
CA ALA A 123 -8.96 -1.19 15.44
C ALA A 123 -9.07 -2.67 15.03
N GLN A 124 -9.76 -3.51 15.81
CA GLN A 124 -10.00 -4.92 15.46
C GLN A 124 -10.93 -5.10 14.26
N ASP A 125 -11.68 -4.07 13.89
CA ASP A 125 -12.50 -4.05 12.70
C ASP A 125 -11.62 -3.79 11.46
N SER A 126 -10.95 -4.84 10.99
CA SER A 126 -9.80 -4.78 10.11
C SER A 126 -10.02 -5.50 8.78
N TRP A 127 -9.49 -4.93 7.70
CA TRP A 127 -9.38 -5.60 6.40
C TRP A 127 -8.61 -6.91 6.47
N PHE A 128 -7.70 -7.07 7.44
CA PHE A 128 -6.91 -8.28 7.66
C PHE A 128 -7.32 -8.91 8.99
N PRO A 129 -8.18 -9.95 8.97
CA PRO A 129 -8.65 -10.61 10.20
C PRO A 129 -7.48 -11.09 11.08
N GLY A 130 -7.59 -10.85 12.39
CA GLY A 130 -6.54 -11.15 13.36
C GLY A 130 -5.52 -10.02 13.60
N TYR A 131 -5.67 -8.88 12.92
CA TYR A 131 -4.85 -7.68 13.13
C TYR A 131 -5.70 -6.49 13.58
N ALA A 132 -5.11 -5.66 14.44
CA ALA A 132 -5.60 -4.33 14.76
C ALA A 132 -4.86 -3.29 13.89
N TRP A 133 -5.57 -2.28 13.37
CA TRP A 133 -4.98 -1.23 12.55
C TRP A 133 -4.76 0.09 13.29
N SER A 134 -3.70 0.79 12.93
CA SER A 134 -3.35 2.15 13.38
C SER A 134 -3.03 3.00 12.14
N ILE A 135 -3.31 4.30 12.19
CA ILE A 135 -3.16 5.20 11.03
C ILE A 135 -1.68 5.59 10.88
N LEU A 136 -1.12 5.48 9.68
CA LEU A 136 0.24 5.91 9.36
C LEU A 136 0.19 7.26 8.64
N ILE A 137 0.73 8.30 9.27
CA ILE A 137 0.78 9.65 8.72
C ILE A 137 2.21 10.12 8.49
N CYS A 138 2.39 11.06 7.55
CA CYS A 138 3.63 11.77 7.35
C CYS A 138 3.67 13.06 8.18
N THR A 139 4.65 13.18 9.07
CA THR A 139 4.85 14.39 9.88
C THR A 139 5.54 15.53 9.12
N ARG A 140 6.12 15.22 7.95
CA ARG A 140 6.74 16.23 7.05
C ARG A 140 5.74 16.87 6.07
N CYS A 141 4.54 16.32 5.96
CA CYS A 141 3.53 16.72 4.97
C CYS A 141 2.18 17.01 5.65
N GLU A 142 2.18 17.83 6.71
CA GLU A 142 0.96 18.26 7.43
C GLU A 142 0.06 17.09 7.89
N GLY A 143 0.64 15.94 8.22
CA GLY A 143 -0.13 14.77 8.68
C GLY A 143 -0.78 13.97 7.55
N ARG A 144 -0.30 14.08 6.30
CA ARG A 144 -0.79 13.28 5.16
C ARG A 144 -0.87 11.80 5.52
N HIS A 145 -2.05 11.22 5.40
CA HIS A 145 -2.32 9.80 5.65
C HIS A 145 -1.72 8.96 4.50
N LEU A 146 -0.73 8.12 4.81
CA LEU A 146 -0.02 7.29 3.83
C LEU A 146 -0.46 5.83 3.82
N GLY A 147 -1.12 5.38 4.90
CA GLY A 147 -1.67 4.05 5.00
C GLY A 147 -1.84 3.63 6.45
N TRP A 148 -1.60 2.35 6.74
CA TRP A 148 -1.86 1.78 8.06
C TRP A 148 -0.71 0.90 8.54
N LYS A 149 -0.57 0.79 9.86
CA LYS A 149 0.19 -0.27 10.53
C LYS A 149 -0.80 -1.31 11.05
N PHE A 150 -0.53 -2.59 10.80
CA PHE A 150 -1.31 -3.72 11.28
C PHE A 150 -0.51 -4.47 12.34
N THR A 151 -1.09 -4.63 13.53
CA THR A 151 -0.46 -5.32 14.66
C THR A 151 -1.28 -6.56 15.02
N PRO A 152 -0.66 -7.74 15.23
CA PRO A 152 -1.40 -8.94 15.61
C PRO A 152 -2.21 -8.77 16.90
N ILE A 153 -3.41 -9.33 16.93
CA ILE A 153 -4.24 -9.37 18.14
C ILE A 153 -3.87 -10.63 18.92
N SER A 154 -3.30 -10.46 20.12
CA SER A 154 -2.99 -11.57 21.03
C SER A 154 -4.23 -12.43 21.31
N GLY A 155 -4.11 -13.75 21.17
CA GLY A 155 -5.20 -14.70 21.45
C GLY A 155 -6.26 -14.83 20.34
N SER A 156 -6.05 -14.22 19.18
CA SER A 156 -6.88 -14.42 17.99
C SER A 156 -6.84 -15.89 17.52
N SER A 157 -8.00 -16.56 17.46
CA SER A 157 -8.15 -17.94 16.95
C SER A 157 -7.97 -18.03 15.43
N THR A 158 -8.16 -16.92 14.72
CA THR A 158 -7.64 -16.72 13.38
C THR A 158 -6.14 -16.55 13.50
N ALA A 159 -5.36 -17.58 13.15
CA ALA A 159 -3.91 -17.52 13.14
C ALA A 159 -3.45 -16.29 12.33
N ALA A 160 -3.14 -15.19 13.02
CA ALA A 160 -2.40 -14.07 12.47
C ALA A 160 -0.95 -14.55 12.40
N PRO A 161 -0.43 -14.98 11.24
CA PRO A 161 0.78 -15.79 11.22
C PRO A 161 2.07 -14.96 11.35
N GLN A 162 1.98 -13.63 11.51
CA GLN A 162 3.11 -12.75 11.20
C GLN A 162 3.28 -11.61 12.22
N ASP A 163 4.49 -11.07 12.26
CA ASP A 163 4.82 -9.82 12.90
C ASP A 163 3.94 -8.66 12.39
N ALA A 164 4.00 -7.52 13.08
CA ALA A 164 3.37 -6.31 12.58
C ALA A 164 3.88 -5.96 11.17
N PHE A 165 3.01 -5.40 10.34
CA PHE A 165 3.33 -4.96 8.99
C PHE A 165 2.68 -3.61 8.68
N TYR A 166 3.03 -3.02 7.55
CA TYR A 166 2.48 -1.76 7.07
C TYR A 166 1.76 -1.99 5.74
N ALA A 167 0.70 -1.24 5.46
CA ALA A 167 0.09 -1.21 4.13
C ALA A 167 0.03 0.24 3.64
N LEU A 168 0.79 0.53 2.59
CA LEU A 168 0.86 1.87 2.00
C LEU A 168 -0.18 2.02 0.90
N ILE A 169 -0.79 3.21 0.79
CA ILE A 169 -1.72 3.57 -0.28
C ILE A 169 -0.90 3.91 -1.53
N VAL A 170 -1.05 3.12 -2.60
CA VAL A 170 -0.19 3.19 -3.79
C VAL A 170 -0.98 3.30 -5.09
N GLU A 171 -0.32 3.80 -6.13
CA GLU A 171 -0.78 3.79 -7.54
C GLU A 171 0.21 3.04 -8.45
#